data_AF-A0A3B0RVU8-F1
#
_entry.id   AF-A0A3B0RVU8-F1
#
_cell.length_a   1.000
_cell.length_b   1.000
_cell.length_c   1.000
_cell.angle_alpha   90.00
_cell.angle_beta   90.00
_cell.angle_gamma   90.00
#
_symmetry.space_group_name_H-M   'P 1'
#
loop_
_entity.id
_entity.type
_entity.pdbx_description
1 polymer ?
#
loop_
_entity_poly.entity_id
_entity_poly.type
_entity_poly.pdbx_seq_one_letter_code
_entity_poly.pdbx_strand_id
1 'polypeptide(L)'
;MSFEEAIATQPVWVQMWLNWMGLVIVGTFIGLLFSKATRRDAAIILVTTILVYFAMTWLYQQVGFVRLLGLVHIIVWTPLVFYLWKRLADPLITKPFRQFIWIFIVTIVVSLMIDYVDVARYILGEKASLVPG
;
A
#
# COMPACT_ATOMS: atom_id res chain seq x y z
N MET A 1 -5.73 19.19 11.79
CA MET A 1 -5.81 18.62 10.44
C MET A 1 -5.93 17.11 10.57
N SER A 2 -6.98 16.50 10.00
CA SER A 2 -7.12 15.05 9.94
C SER A 2 -6.09 14.44 8.98
N PHE A 3 -5.98 13.10 8.96
CA PHE A 3 -5.06 12.41 8.05
C PHE A 3 -5.47 12.62 6.58
N GLU A 4 -6.78 12.60 6.32
CA GLU A 4 -7.37 12.81 5.00
C GLU A 4 -7.17 14.26 4.53
N GLU A 5 -7.34 15.23 5.43
CA GLU A 5 -7.04 16.63 5.14
C GLU A 5 -5.55 16.84 4.83
N ALA A 6 -4.65 16.18 5.55
CA ALA A 6 -3.21 16.24 5.28
C ALA A 6 -2.86 15.64 3.91
N ILE A 7 -3.46 14.51 3.54
CA ILE A 7 -3.32 13.93 2.19
C ILE A 7 -3.83 14.90 1.12
N ALA A 8 -4.93 15.61 1.37
CA ALA A 8 -5.50 16.56 0.40
C ALA A 8 -4.59 17.77 0.12
N THR A 9 -3.66 18.10 1.03
CA THR A 9 -2.65 19.15 0.82
C THR A 9 -1.48 18.71 -0.08
N GLN A 10 -1.39 17.42 -0.41
CA GLN A 10 -0.28 16.90 -1.21
C GLN A 10 -0.39 17.32 -2.68
N PRO A 11 0.75 17.38 -3.41
CA PRO A 11 0.75 17.71 -4.83
C PRO A 11 -0.21 16.83 -5.65
N VAL A 12 -0.76 17.39 -6.74
CA VAL A 12 -1.74 16.71 -7.60
C VAL A 12 -1.25 15.34 -8.08
N TRP A 13 0.03 15.21 -8.42
CA TRP A 13 0.59 13.93 -8.87
C TRP A 13 0.55 12.83 -7.78
N VAL A 14 0.71 13.20 -6.50
CA VAL A 14 0.58 12.28 -5.36
C VAL A 14 -0.87 11.84 -5.24
N GLN A 15 -1.81 12.77 -5.33
CA GLN A 15 -3.24 12.44 -5.27
C GLN A 15 -3.66 11.51 -6.42
N MET A 16 -3.17 11.76 -7.64
CA MET A 16 -3.37 10.86 -8.79
C MET A 16 -2.79 9.46 -8.54
N TRP A 17 -1.60 9.37 -7.95
CA TRP A 17 -0.99 8.09 -7.58
C TRP A 17 -1.80 7.34 -6.52
N LEU A 18 -2.28 8.03 -5.48
CA LEU A 18 -3.13 7.43 -4.44
C LEU A 18 -4.46 6.93 -5.01
N ASN A 19 -5.06 7.67 -5.94
CA ASN A 19 -6.27 7.23 -6.64
C ASN A 19 -6.01 5.99 -7.51
N TRP A 20 -4.89 5.96 -8.23
CA TRP A 20 -4.46 4.77 -8.97
C TRP A 20 -4.29 3.57 -8.05
N MET A 21 -3.60 3.74 -6.91
CA MET A 21 -3.44 2.68 -5.91
C MET A 21 -4.78 2.17 -5.39
N GLY A 22 -5.69 3.08 -5.04
CA GLY A 22 -7.05 2.72 -4.60
C GLY A 22 -7.78 1.87 -5.63
N LEU A 23 -7.72 2.27 -6.91
CA LEU A 23 -8.30 1.51 -8.02
C LEU A 23 -7.67 0.13 -8.15
N VAL A 24 -6.34 0.02 -8.09
CA VAL A 24 -5.63 -1.26 -8.18
C VAL A 24 -5.96 -2.17 -7.00
N ILE A 25 -6.01 -1.64 -5.77
CA ILE A 25 -6.32 -2.41 -4.57
C ILE A 25 -7.75 -2.95 -4.64
N VAL A 26 -8.74 -2.09 -4.90
CA VAL A 26 -10.15 -2.49 -4.99
C VAL A 26 -10.38 -3.40 -6.19
N GLY A 27 -9.82 -3.06 -7.36
CA GLY A 27 -9.94 -3.85 -8.58
C GLY A 27 -9.33 -5.23 -8.43
N THR A 28 -8.16 -5.35 -7.80
CA THR A 28 -7.52 -6.64 -7.49
C THR A 28 -8.35 -7.44 -6.50
N PHE A 29 -8.82 -6.81 -5.41
CA PHE A 29 -9.68 -7.47 -4.44
C PHE A 29 -10.94 -8.06 -5.11
N ILE A 30 -11.68 -7.25 -5.85
CA ILE A 30 -12.90 -7.67 -6.55
C ILE A 30 -12.57 -8.75 -7.59
N GLY A 31 -11.55 -8.53 -8.42
CA GLY A 31 -11.12 -9.47 -9.46
C GLY A 31 -10.81 -10.85 -8.91
N LEU A 32 -10.09 -10.93 -7.78
CA LEU A 32 -9.68 -12.20 -7.17
C LEU A 32 -10.84 -12.95 -6.46
N LEU A 33 -11.96 -12.29 -6.15
CA LEU A 33 -13.14 -12.98 -5.57
C LEU A 33 -13.81 -13.94 -6.57
N PHE A 34 -13.68 -13.67 -7.87
CA PHE A 34 -14.32 -14.45 -8.93
C PHE A 34 -13.67 -15.83 -9.16
N SER A 35 -12.52 -16.11 -8.55
CA SER A 35 -11.89 -17.44 -8.63
C SER A 35 -11.72 -18.07 -7.25
N LYS A 36 -12.16 -19.33 -7.12
CA LYS A 36 -11.98 -20.11 -5.88
C LYS A 36 -10.51 -20.23 -5.48
N ALA A 37 -9.60 -20.30 -6.46
CA ALA A 37 -8.16 -20.41 -6.22
C ALA A 37 -7.56 -19.14 -5.59
N THR A 38 -8.19 -17.98 -5.80
CA THR A 38 -7.67 -16.67 -5.36
C THR A 38 -8.51 -15.96 -4.31
N ARG A 39 -9.65 -16.52 -3.88
CA ARG A 39 -10.49 -15.93 -2.82
C ARG A 39 -9.75 -15.70 -1.51
N ARG A 40 -8.82 -16.59 -1.15
CA ARG A 40 -7.96 -16.41 0.02
C ARG A 40 -7.02 -15.22 -0.15
N ASP A 41 -6.45 -15.05 -1.34
CA ASP A 41 -5.58 -13.93 -1.68
C ASP A 41 -6.36 -12.60 -1.58
N ALA A 42 -7.62 -12.57 -2.06
CA ALA A 42 -8.51 -11.42 -1.91
C ALA A 42 -8.76 -11.06 -0.43
N ALA A 43 -9.05 -12.05 0.41
CA ALA A 43 -9.27 -11.83 1.84
C ALA A 43 -8.01 -11.28 2.53
N ILE A 44 -6.83 -11.77 2.17
CA ILE A 44 -5.55 -11.27 2.69
C ILE A 44 -5.32 -9.82 2.25
N ILE A 45 -5.58 -9.47 1.00
CA ILE A 45 -5.48 -8.08 0.51
C ILE A 45 -6.44 -7.17 1.28
N LEU A 46 -7.68 -7.60 1.52
CA LEU A 46 -8.63 -6.82 2.30
C LEU A 46 -8.14 -6.59 3.74
N VAL A 47 -7.74 -7.66 4.43
CA VAL A 47 -7.27 -7.58 5.82
C VAL A 47 -6.03 -6.69 5.94
N THR A 48 -5.06 -6.85 5.05
CA THR A 48 -3.85 -6.02 5.04
C THR A 48 -4.14 -4.56 4.71
N THR A 49 -5.09 -4.28 3.82
CA THR A 49 -5.51 -2.90 3.51
C THR A 49 -6.16 -2.24 4.72
N ILE A 50 -7.07 -2.94 5.39
CA ILE A 50 -7.72 -2.46 6.63
C ILE A 50 -6.66 -2.22 7.71
N LEU A 51 -5.73 -3.17 7.89
CA LEU A 51 -4.65 -3.05 8.86
C LEU A 51 -3.76 -1.82 8.60
N VAL A 52 -3.36 -1.60 7.34
CA VAL A 52 -2.57 -0.43 6.95
C VAL A 52 -3.32 0.86 7.25
N TYR A 53 -4.61 0.94 6.88
CA TYR A 53 -5.41 2.13 7.13
C TYR A 53 -5.44 2.50 8.62
N PHE A 54 -5.79 1.55 9.49
CA PHE A 54 -5.84 1.80 10.92
C PHE A 54 -4.47 2.10 11.53
N ALA A 55 -3.43 1.35 11.13
CA ALA A 55 -2.07 1.57 11.62
C ALA A 55 -1.51 2.92 11.19
N MET A 56 -1.80 3.37 9.96
CA MET A 56 -1.42 4.69 9.46
C MET A 56 -2.10 5.81 10.24
N THR A 57 -3.42 5.75 10.38
CA THR A 57 -4.18 6.77 11.13
C THR A 57 -3.74 6.83 12.59
N TRP A 58 -3.50 5.69 13.22
CA TRP A 58 -2.97 5.64 14.57
C TRP A 58 -1.57 6.25 14.68
N LEU A 59 -0.63 5.87 13.79
CA LEU A 59 0.73 6.41 13.81
C LEU A 59 0.74 7.92 13.51
N TYR A 60 -0.07 8.37 12.56
CA TYR A 60 -0.26 9.79 12.25
C TYR A 60 -0.68 10.61 13.47
N GLN A 61 -1.58 10.08 14.30
CA GLN A 61 -1.97 10.75 15.55
C GLN A 61 -0.81 10.89 16.55
N GLN A 62 0.20 10.03 16.48
CA GLN A 62 1.37 10.08 17.37
C GLN A 62 2.48 10.99 16.87
N VAL A 63 2.78 10.96 15.56
CA VAL A 63 3.97 11.61 14.98
C VAL A 63 3.67 12.68 13.94
N GLY A 64 2.40 12.88 13.58
CA GLY A 64 1.98 13.82 12.54
C GLY A 64 2.30 13.32 11.12
N PHE A 65 2.18 14.22 10.14
CA PHE A 65 2.44 13.91 8.72
C PHE A 65 3.95 13.97 8.42
N VAL A 66 4.69 12.96 8.87
CA VAL A 66 6.14 12.85 8.67
C VAL A 66 6.50 11.63 7.83
N ARG A 67 7.72 11.63 7.27
CA ARG A 67 8.27 10.53 6.46
C ARG A 67 8.24 9.15 7.15
N LEU A 68 8.20 9.12 8.49
CA LEU A 68 8.11 7.87 9.26
C LEU A 68 6.82 7.07 8.98
N LEU A 69 5.76 7.72 8.49
CA LEU A 69 4.49 7.04 8.17
C LEU A 69 4.66 5.87 7.20
N GLY A 70 5.61 5.96 6.26
CA GLY A 70 5.94 4.87 5.33
C GLY A 70 6.36 3.56 6.02
N LEU A 71 6.75 3.60 7.30
CA LEU A 71 7.09 2.40 8.07
C LEU A 71 5.93 1.40 8.16
N VAL A 72 4.68 1.89 8.24
CA VAL A 72 3.49 1.02 8.26
C VAL A 72 3.41 0.18 6.99
N HIS A 73 3.62 0.82 5.82
CA HIS A 73 3.64 0.12 4.55
C HIS A 73 4.78 -0.90 4.48
N ILE A 74 5.99 -0.53 4.90
CA ILE A 74 7.14 -1.43 4.90
C ILE A 74 6.84 -2.72 5.68
N ILE A 75 6.30 -2.58 6.89
CA ILE A 75 6.03 -3.73 7.78
C ILE A 75 4.92 -4.63 7.23
N VAL A 76 3.85 -4.05 6.65
CA VAL A 76 2.68 -4.83 6.22
C VAL A 76 2.78 -5.30 4.77
N TRP A 77 3.23 -4.44 3.85
CA TRP A 77 3.27 -4.75 2.43
C TRP A 77 4.49 -5.55 2.01
N THR A 78 5.64 -5.46 2.68
CA THR A 78 6.81 -6.28 2.30
C THR A 78 6.51 -7.79 2.42
N PRO A 79 5.93 -8.29 3.53
CA PRO A 79 5.50 -9.69 3.61
C PRO A 79 4.40 -10.03 2.61
N LEU A 80 3.46 -9.10 2.35
CA LEU A 80 2.38 -9.29 1.38
C LEU A 80 2.91 -9.45 -0.05
N VAL A 81 3.86 -8.62 -0.47
CA VAL A 81 4.55 -8.74 -1.77
C VAL A 81 5.16 -10.12 -1.88
N PHE A 82 5.91 -10.56 -0.87
CA PHE A 82 6.56 -11.88 -0.90
C PHE A 82 5.56 -13.03 -0.96
N TYR A 83 4.46 -12.92 -0.21
CA TYR A 83 3.35 -13.88 -0.26
C TYR A 83 2.76 -13.96 -1.68
N LEU A 84 2.31 -12.82 -2.23
CA LEU A 84 1.67 -12.77 -3.55
C LEU A 84 2.63 -13.15 -4.67
N TRP A 85 3.92 -12.83 -4.55
CA TRP A 85 4.95 -13.25 -5.48
C TRP A 85 5.04 -14.77 -5.57
N LYS A 86 5.02 -15.46 -4.43
CA LYS A 86 4.98 -16.93 -4.40
C LYS A 86 3.69 -17.48 -5.02
N ARG A 87 2.55 -16.80 -4.82
CA ARG A 87 1.27 -17.20 -5.42
C ARG A 87 1.30 -17.18 -6.94
N LEU A 88 2.11 -16.31 -7.57
CA LEU A 88 2.24 -16.28 -9.03
C LEU A 88 2.74 -17.60 -9.65
N ALA A 89 3.44 -18.43 -8.87
CA ALA A 89 3.90 -19.75 -9.31
C ALA A 89 2.83 -20.85 -9.22
N ASP A 90 1.66 -20.58 -8.61
CA ASP A 90 0.58 -21.55 -8.47
C ASP A 90 -0.08 -21.84 -9.85
N PRO A 91 -0.03 -23.09 -10.35
CA PRO A 91 -0.62 -23.45 -11.64
C PRO A 91 -2.15 -23.34 -11.66
N LEU A 92 -2.81 -23.33 -10.50
CA LEU A 92 -4.26 -23.18 -10.39
C LEU A 92 -4.74 -21.74 -10.66
N ILE A 93 -3.82 -20.76 -10.65
CA ILE A 93 -4.14 -19.36 -10.95
C ILE A 93 -4.05 -19.13 -12.45
N THR A 94 -5.20 -18.90 -13.08
CA THR A 94 -5.29 -18.59 -14.50
C THR A 94 -4.73 -17.21 -14.84
N LYS A 95 -4.42 -16.98 -16.12
CA LYS A 95 -3.76 -15.77 -16.62
C LYS A 95 -4.44 -14.45 -16.19
N PRO A 96 -5.77 -14.28 -16.26
CA PRO A 96 -6.41 -13.02 -15.85
C PRO A 96 -6.20 -12.69 -14.37
N PHE A 97 -6.36 -13.66 -13.46
CA PHE A 97 -6.14 -13.44 -12.03
C PHE A 97 -4.66 -13.20 -11.71
N ARG A 98 -3.76 -13.87 -12.44
CA ARG A 98 -2.32 -13.62 -12.34
C ARG A 98 -1.96 -12.19 -12.74
N GLN A 99 -2.64 -11.60 -13.73
CA GLN A 99 -2.43 -10.21 -14.12
C GLN A 99 -2.87 -9.24 -13.02
N PHE A 100 -4.00 -9.48 -12.35
CA PHE A 100 -4.40 -8.68 -11.18
C PHE A 100 -3.32 -8.70 -10.08
N ILE A 101 -2.83 -9.90 -9.73
CA ILE A 101 -1.76 -10.05 -8.72
C ILE A 101 -0.49 -9.31 -9.15
N TRP A 102 -0.10 -9.42 -10.43
CA TRP A 102 1.08 -8.71 -10.94
C TRP A 102 0.95 -7.19 -10.88
N ILE A 103 -0.17 -6.64 -11.35
CA ILE A 103 -0.43 -5.19 -11.33
C ILE A 103 -0.41 -4.67 -9.88
N PHE A 104 -1.01 -5.42 -8.96
CA PHE A 104 -1.00 -5.12 -7.54
C PHE A 104 0.42 -5.11 -6.98
N ILE A 105 1.21 -6.18 -7.20
CA ILE A 105 2.60 -6.28 -6.75
C ILE A 105 3.43 -5.10 -7.27
N VAL A 106 3.37 -4.82 -8.57
CA VAL A 106 4.16 -3.72 -9.17
C VAL A 106 3.78 -2.39 -8.53
N THR A 107 2.48 -2.13 -8.36
CA THR A 107 1.97 -0.90 -7.75
C THR A 107 2.48 -0.72 -6.32
N ILE A 108 2.37 -1.75 -5.47
CA ILE A 108 2.82 -1.64 -4.07
C ILE A 108 4.34 -1.65 -3.94
N VAL A 109 5.08 -2.28 -4.87
CA VAL A 109 6.56 -2.23 -4.88
C VAL A 109 7.06 -0.83 -5.19
N VAL A 110 6.44 -0.14 -6.17
CA VAL A 110 6.78 1.26 -6.46
C VAL A 110 6.55 2.14 -5.22
N SER A 111 5.42 1.97 -4.53
CA SER A 111 5.16 2.69 -3.27
C SER A 111 6.16 2.34 -2.18
N LEU A 112 6.46 1.05 -1.98
CA LEU A 112 7.43 0.59 -0.99
C LEU A 112 8.82 1.21 -1.22
N MET A 113 9.26 1.34 -2.47
CA MET A 113 10.54 2.00 -2.76
C MET A 113 10.57 3.44 -2.24
N ILE A 114 9.47 4.18 -2.39
CA ILE A 114 9.32 5.53 -1.84
C ILE A 114 9.33 5.47 -0.31
N ASP A 115 8.56 4.56 0.29
CA ASP A 115 8.47 4.39 1.74
C ASP A 115 9.85 4.07 2.37
N TYR A 116 10.64 3.18 1.75
CA TYR A 116 11.98 2.84 2.22
C TYR A 116 12.92 4.06 2.20
N VAL A 117 12.86 4.87 1.13
CA VAL A 117 13.66 6.11 1.03
C VAL A 117 13.23 7.11 2.10
N ASP A 118 11.93 7.27 2.31
CA ASP A 118 11.38 8.21 3.28
C ASP A 118 11.74 7.82 4.71
N VAL A 119 11.57 6.56 5.08
CA VAL A 119 11.95 6.05 6.40
C VAL A 119 13.46 6.16 6.61
N ALA A 120 14.28 5.86 5.60
CA ALA A 120 15.72 6.04 5.69
C ALA A 120 16.10 7.51 5.94
N ARG A 121 15.54 8.46 5.18
CA ARG A 121 15.75 9.90 5.39
C ARG A 121 15.31 10.37 6.76
N TYR A 122 14.18 9.86 7.25
CA TYR A 122 13.69 10.17 8.60
C TYR A 122 14.68 9.73 9.69
N ILE A 123 15.20 8.50 9.58
CA ILE A 123 16.20 7.95 10.50
C ILE A 123 17.51 8.75 10.42
N LEU A 124 17.89 9.23 9.23
CA LEU A 124 19.03 10.11 9.01
C LEU A 124 18.83 11.55 9.51
N GLY A 125 17.65 11.90 10.03
CA GLY A 125 17.39 13.16 10.72
C GLY A 125 16.44 14.12 10.00
N GLU A 126 15.95 13.79 8.80
CA GLU A 126 14.93 14.58 8.11
C GLU A 126 13.54 14.36 8.72
N LYS A 127 13.31 14.98 9.88
CA LYS A 127 12.06 14.84 10.67
C LYS A 127 11.04 15.94 10.39
N ALA A 128 11.24 16.73 9.34
CA ALA A 128 10.34 17.82 8.98
C ALA A 128 8.95 17.29 8.61
N SER A 129 7.93 18.11 8.89
CA SER A 129 6.56 17.87 8.43
C SER A 129 6.51 17.89 6.90
N LEU A 130 5.73 16.99 6.32
CA LEU A 130 5.43 16.93 4.89
C LEU A 130 4.19 17.76 4.51
N VAL A 131 3.51 18.37 5.49
CA VAL A 131 2.45 19.36 5.25
C VAL A 131 3.10 20.76 5.19
N PRO A 132 2.75 21.61 4.21
CA PRO A 132 3.21 23.00 4.16
C PRO A 132 2.81 23.74 5.44
N GLY A 133 3.78 24.41 6.08
CA GLY A 133 3.54 25.28 7.24
C GLY A 133 2.86 26.59 6.88
#